data_AF-A0A960KT90-F1
#
_entry.id   AF-A0A960KT90-F1
#
_cell.length_a   1.000
_cell.length_b   1.000
_cell.length_c   1.000
_cell.angle_alpha   90.00
_cell.angle_beta   90.00
_cell.angle_gamma   90.00
#
_symmetry.space_group_name_H-M   'P 1'
#
loop_
_entity.id
_entity.type
_entity.pdbx_description
1 polymer ?
#
loop_
_entity_poly.entity_id
_entity_poly.type
_entity_poly.pdbx_seq_one_letter_code
_entity_poly.pdbx_strand_id
1 'polypeptide(L)'
;PAGLGATAATQWFERTLDDSAQKRIAIPEGFLAADAILLIFQNLFDGLVVYTGVIQKHLMAELPFMATETGLMESVKRGGDRQRLHEVIRRHSMATARRVKEEGGDNDLLERLANDPNIPFSLTDLTVMMNPRAFTGRAGNQVREFLAAEVQPLLDAHPEAAETDTVELRV
;
A
#
# COMPACT_ATOMS: atom_id res chain seq x y z
N PRO A 1 10.45 -15.83 38.36
CA PRO A 1 9.15 -15.14 38.50
C PRO A 1 8.28 -15.42 37.27
N ALA A 2 7.12 -16.03 37.46
CA ALA A 2 6.17 -16.23 36.38
C ALA A 2 5.68 -14.83 35.92
N GLY A 3 5.78 -14.53 34.61
CA GLY A 3 5.43 -13.22 34.06
C GLY A 3 3.92 -12.93 34.12
N LEU A 4 3.50 -11.79 33.56
CA LEU A 4 2.11 -11.32 33.57
C LEU A 4 1.06 -12.37 33.12
N GLY A 5 1.42 -13.19 32.12
CA GLY A 5 0.52 -14.24 31.61
C GLY A 5 0.24 -15.38 32.61
N ALA A 6 1.01 -15.49 33.70
CA ALA A 6 0.83 -16.52 34.70
C ALA A 6 -0.18 -16.12 35.80
N THR A 7 -0.48 -14.84 35.98
CA THR A 7 -1.32 -14.36 37.10
C THR A 7 -2.67 -15.08 37.19
N ALA A 8 -3.34 -15.30 36.06
CA ALA A 8 -4.59 -16.05 36.01
C ALA A 8 -4.37 -17.58 36.03
N ALA A 9 -3.32 -18.06 35.37
CA ALA A 9 -3.03 -19.48 35.23
C ALA A 9 -2.49 -20.14 36.52
N THR A 10 -1.92 -19.36 37.44
CA THR A 10 -1.34 -19.85 38.71
C THR A 10 -2.13 -19.47 39.94
N GLN A 11 -3.35 -18.91 39.80
CA GLN A 11 -4.21 -18.63 40.95
C GLN A 11 -4.71 -19.93 41.56
N TRP A 12 -4.49 -20.14 42.86
CA TRP A 12 -4.96 -21.37 43.53
C TRP A 12 -6.29 -21.15 44.25
N PHE A 13 -7.22 -22.10 44.07
CA PHE A 13 -8.55 -22.15 44.70
C PHE A 13 -9.29 -20.80 44.64
N GLU A 14 -9.72 -20.24 45.77
CA GLU A 14 -10.52 -19.01 45.80
C GLU A 14 -9.71 -17.76 45.51
N ARG A 15 -8.43 -17.68 45.95
CA ARG A 15 -7.48 -16.58 45.67
C ARG A 15 -6.10 -16.81 46.29
N THR A 16 -5.03 -16.41 45.59
CA THR A 16 -3.67 -16.23 46.13
C THR A 16 -3.21 -14.77 45.95
N LEU A 17 -2.27 -14.28 46.78
CA LEU A 17 -1.88 -12.86 46.83
C LEU A 17 -0.73 -12.48 45.87
N ASP A 18 -0.14 -13.45 45.20
CA ASP A 18 0.94 -13.28 44.22
C ASP A 18 0.53 -12.44 43.00
N ASP A 19 -0.78 -12.26 42.78
CA ASP A 19 -1.34 -11.40 41.74
C ASP A 19 -1.25 -9.89 42.05
N SER A 20 -1.16 -9.51 43.33
CA SER A 20 -1.31 -8.12 43.79
C SER A 20 -0.23 -7.20 43.20
N ALA A 21 1.04 -7.56 43.30
CA ALA A 21 2.14 -6.73 42.81
C ALA A 21 2.13 -6.62 41.28
N GLN A 22 1.85 -7.73 40.58
CA GLN A 22 1.82 -7.75 39.11
C GLN A 22 0.67 -6.91 38.55
N LYS A 23 -0.53 -7.05 39.12
CA LYS A 23 -1.71 -6.26 38.69
C LYS A 23 -1.51 -4.76 38.92
N ARG A 24 -0.83 -4.35 39.99
CA ARG A 24 -0.53 -2.94 40.28
C ARG A 24 0.42 -2.29 39.27
N ILE A 25 1.20 -3.08 38.55
CA ILE A 25 2.15 -2.60 37.54
C ILE A 25 1.52 -2.70 36.17
N ALA A 26 1.16 -3.92 35.76
CA ALA A 26 0.81 -4.19 34.38
C ALA A 26 -0.56 -3.66 33.95
N ILE A 27 -1.53 -3.55 34.87
CA ILE A 27 -2.82 -2.93 34.51
C ILE A 27 -2.60 -1.44 34.24
N PRO A 28 -2.07 -0.62 35.18
CA PRO A 28 -1.80 0.78 34.89
C PRO A 28 -0.88 1.01 33.70
N GLU A 29 0.25 0.29 33.62
CA GLU A 29 1.18 0.44 32.49
C GLU A 29 0.56 0.03 31.16
N GLY A 30 -0.28 -1.02 31.14
CA GLY A 30 -0.99 -1.44 29.93
C GLY A 30 -1.93 -0.36 29.41
N PHE A 31 -2.71 0.29 30.29
CA PHE A 31 -3.59 1.39 29.90
C PHE A 31 -2.79 2.63 29.47
N LEU A 32 -1.75 3.01 30.20
CA LEU A 32 -0.90 4.15 29.84
C LEU A 32 -0.16 3.93 28.50
N ALA A 33 0.30 2.70 28.25
CA ALA A 33 0.95 2.37 27.00
C ALA A 33 -0.03 2.41 25.82
N ALA A 34 -1.24 1.87 25.99
CA ALA A 34 -2.28 1.93 24.97
C ALA A 34 -2.67 3.39 24.66
N ASP A 35 -2.86 4.21 25.68
CA ASP A 35 -3.14 5.64 25.55
C ASP A 35 -2.03 6.37 24.77
N ALA A 36 -0.78 6.19 25.19
CA ALA A 36 0.36 6.79 24.51
C ALA A 36 0.48 6.36 23.03
N ILE A 37 0.24 5.07 22.73
CA ILE A 37 0.24 4.57 21.35
C ILE A 37 -0.84 5.25 20.52
N LEU A 38 -2.05 5.38 21.05
CA LEU A 38 -3.18 6.02 20.35
C LEU A 38 -2.92 7.51 20.11
N LEU A 39 -2.37 8.23 21.08
CA LEU A 39 -2.00 9.64 20.94
C LEU A 39 -0.94 9.86 19.85
N ILE A 40 0.11 9.02 19.84
CA ILE A 40 1.15 9.08 18.80
C ILE A 40 0.55 8.75 17.43
N PHE A 41 -0.32 7.74 17.37
CA PHE A 41 -0.98 7.32 16.14
C PHE A 41 -1.84 8.45 15.56
N GLN A 42 -2.68 9.09 16.39
CA GLN A 42 -3.50 10.22 15.96
C GLN A 42 -2.64 11.37 15.42
N ASN A 43 -1.61 11.78 16.16
CA ASN A 43 -0.71 12.85 15.72
C ASN A 43 -0.03 12.55 14.36
N LEU A 44 0.36 11.29 14.12
CA LEU A 44 0.96 10.87 12.86
C LEU A 44 0.00 11.01 11.67
N PHE A 45 -1.27 10.62 11.84
CA PHE A 45 -2.27 10.71 10.77
C PHE A 45 -2.74 12.15 10.52
N ASP A 46 -2.80 12.99 11.56
CA ASP A 46 -3.10 14.42 11.43
C ASP A 46 -2.01 15.17 10.65
N GLY A 47 -0.75 14.77 10.84
CA GLY A 47 0.43 15.37 10.21
C GLY A 47 0.94 14.67 8.94
N LEU A 48 0.19 13.71 8.38
CA LEU A 48 0.69 12.87 7.28
C LEU A 48 0.90 13.67 5.99
N VAL A 49 2.16 13.76 5.53
CA VAL A 49 2.52 14.44 4.27
C VAL A 49 2.71 13.43 3.15
N VAL A 50 1.95 13.60 2.05
CA VAL A 50 2.00 12.70 0.88
C VAL A 50 2.75 13.36 -0.28
N TYR A 51 3.86 12.75 -0.70
CA TYR A 51 4.69 13.22 -1.81
C TYR A 51 4.29 12.57 -3.15
N THR A 52 3.28 13.13 -3.80
CA THR A 52 2.71 12.61 -5.05
C THR A 52 3.73 12.51 -6.19
N GLY A 53 4.69 13.44 -6.28
CA GLY A 53 5.73 13.41 -7.31
C GLY A 53 6.68 12.20 -7.20
N VAL A 54 7.04 11.80 -5.97
CA VAL A 54 7.87 10.62 -5.73
C VAL A 54 7.08 9.34 -6.02
N ILE A 55 5.82 9.29 -5.60
CA ILE A 55 4.91 8.17 -5.89
C ILE A 55 4.78 7.99 -7.40
N GLN A 56 4.52 9.08 -8.13
CA GLN A 56 4.41 9.04 -9.59
C GLN A 56 5.71 8.60 -10.24
N LYS A 57 6.87 9.08 -9.79
CA LYS A 57 8.18 8.66 -10.31
C LYS A 57 8.38 7.15 -10.16
N HIS A 58 8.18 6.60 -8.96
CA HIS A 58 8.33 5.16 -8.72
C HIS A 58 7.31 4.35 -9.53
N LEU A 59 6.07 4.82 -9.60
CA LEU A 59 5.03 4.17 -10.38
C LEU A 59 5.39 4.11 -11.86
N MET A 60 5.88 5.20 -12.45
CA MET A 60 6.28 5.23 -13.86
C MET A 60 7.53 4.40 -14.16
N ALA A 61 8.39 4.17 -13.17
CA ALA A 61 9.55 3.28 -13.32
C ALA A 61 9.14 1.80 -13.44
N GLU A 62 7.99 1.41 -12.87
CA GLU A 62 7.55 0.00 -12.81
C GLU A 62 6.34 -0.32 -13.71
N LEU A 63 5.44 0.65 -13.90
CA LEU A 63 4.19 0.46 -14.63
C LEU A 63 4.38 -0.08 -16.07
N PRO A 64 5.39 0.34 -16.85
CA PRO A 64 5.63 -0.23 -18.17
C PRO A 64 5.79 -1.75 -18.18
N PHE A 65 6.39 -2.35 -17.14
CA PHE A 65 6.52 -3.81 -17.04
C PHE A 65 5.19 -4.48 -16.72
N MET A 66 4.43 -3.91 -15.79
CA MET A 66 3.14 -4.46 -15.33
C MET A 66 2.05 -4.39 -16.41
N ALA A 67 2.12 -3.40 -17.29
CA ALA A 67 1.07 -3.09 -18.26
C ALA A 67 1.32 -3.70 -19.66
N THR A 68 2.36 -4.53 -19.82
CA THR A 68 2.69 -5.22 -21.07
C THR A 68 1.51 -6.00 -21.68
N GLU A 69 0.69 -6.66 -20.85
CA GLU A 69 -0.49 -7.40 -21.32
C GLU A 69 -1.59 -6.47 -21.88
N THR A 70 -1.72 -5.24 -21.36
CA THR A 70 -2.70 -4.27 -21.88
C THR A 70 -2.33 -3.84 -23.30
N GLY A 71 -1.04 -3.59 -23.55
CA GLY A 71 -0.53 -3.31 -24.88
C GLY A 71 -0.69 -4.50 -25.84
N LEU A 72 -0.47 -5.72 -25.36
CA LEU A 72 -0.71 -6.95 -26.14
C LEU A 72 -2.17 -7.10 -26.57
N MET A 73 -3.10 -6.92 -25.64
CA MET A 73 -4.53 -7.03 -25.89
C MET A 73 -5.00 -6.03 -26.95
N GLU A 74 -4.53 -4.78 -26.88
CA GLU A 74 -4.89 -3.75 -27.87
C GLU A 74 -4.30 -4.06 -29.25
N SER A 75 -3.15 -4.73 -29.30
CA SER A 75 -2.50 -5.08 -30.57
C SER A 75 -3.23 -6.20 -31.29
N VAL A 76 -3.68 -7.20 -30.54
CA VAL A 76 -4.53 -8.28 -31.05
C VAL A 76 -5.85 -7.74 -31.58
N LYS A 77 -6.48 -6.77 -30.91
CA LYS A 77 -7.70 -6.11 -31.41
C LYS A 77 -7.49 -5.42 -32.76
N ARG A 78 -6.28 -4.92 -33.04
CA ARG A 78 -5.90 -4.32 -34.33
C ARG A 78 -5.46 -5.36 -35.37
N GLY A 79 -5.64 -6.66 -35.10
CA GLY A 79 -5.32 -7.75 -36.02
C GLY A 79 -3.87 -8.25 -35.95
N GLY A 80 -3.11 -7.86 -34.92
CA GLY A 80 -1.73 -8.32 -34.72
C GLY A 80 -1.63 -9.76 -34.22
N ASP A 81 -0.50 -10.41 -34.53
CA ASP A 81 -0.16 -11.74 -34.00
C ASP A 81 0.32 -11.64 -32.54
N ARG A 82 -0.51 -12.14 -31.62
CA ARG A 82 -0.22 -12.14 -30.17
C ARG A 82 1.13 -12.76 -29.84
N GLN A 83 1.47 -13.89 -30.47
CA GLN A 83 2.67 -14.66 -30.12
C GLN A 83 3.93 -13.92 -30.53
N ARG A 84 3.90 -13.32 -31.73
CA ARG A 84 4.99 -12.48 -32.22
C ARG A 84 5.20 -11.26 -31.33
N LEU A 85 4.12 -10.55 -30.99
CA LEU A 85 4.16 -9.36 -30.15
C LEU A 85 4.64 -9.67 -28.73
N HIS A 86 4.17 -10.77 -28.14
CA HIS A 86 4.59 -11.19 -26.81
C HIS A 86 6.11 -11.44 -26.77
N GLU A 87 6.68 -12.11 -27.78
CA GLU A 87 8.12 -12.33 -27.83
C GLU A 87 8.92 -11.03 -28.01
N VAL A 88 8.44 -10.09 -28.83
CA VAL A 88 9.07 -8.76 -28.98
C VAL A 88 9.08 -8.02 -27.65
N ILE A 89 7.93 -7.94 -26.97
CA ILE A 89 7.80 -7.28 -25.67
C ILE A 89 8.66 -7.96 -24.60
N ARG A 90 8.72 -9.29 -24.58
CA ARG A 90 9.55 -10.05 -23.64
C ARG A 90 11.03 -9.70 -23.79
N ARG A 91 11.56 -9.69 -25.03
CA ARG A 91 12.96 -9.35 -25.28
C ARG A 91 13.31 -7.92 -24.85
N HIS A 92 12.46 -6.95 -25.17
CA HIS A 92 12.66 -5.55 -24.74
C HIS A 92 12.55 -5.40 -23.22
N SER A 93 11.58 -6.08 -22.60
CA SER A 93 11.43 -6.07 -21.14
C SER A 93 12.66 -6.63 -20.43
N MET A 94 13.25 -7.73 -20.94
CA MET A 94 14.50 -8.27 -20.41
C MET A 94 15.68 -7.31 -20.58
N ALA A 95 15.79 -6.65 -21.74
CA ALA A 95 16.85 -5.67 -21.99
C ALA A 95 16.73 -4.44 -21.08
N THR A 96 15.52 -3.89 -20.91
CA THR A 96 15.27 -2.78 -19.99
C THR A 96 15.52 -3.20 -18.54
N ALA A 97 15.05 -4.39 -18.13
CA ALA A 97 15.32 -4.89 -16.77
C ALA A 97 16.82 -5.06 -16.51
N ARG A 98 17.58 -5.47 -17.52
CA ARG A 98 19.05 -5.56 -17.44
C ARG A 98 19.69 -4.19 -17.25
N ARG A 99 19.30 -3.20 -18.06
CA ARG A 99 19.76 -1.81 -17.92
C ARG A 99 19.48 -1.24 -16.52
N VAL A 100 18.26 -1.42 -16.02
CA VAL A 100 17.88 -0.94 -14.68
C VAL A 100 18.71 -1.62 -13.59
N LYS A 101 18.89 -2.94 -13.65
CA LYS A 101 19.53 -3.72 -12.58
C LYS A 101 21.06 -3.73 -12.64
N GLU A 102 21.65 -3.85 -13.81
CA GLU A 102 23.10 -3.95 -14.00
C GLU A 102 23.76 -2.58 -14.19
N GLU A 103 23.08 -1.62 -14.83
CA GLU A 103 23.66 -0.33 -15.22
C GLU A 103 23.12 0.84 -14.38
N GLY A 104 22.07 0.62 -13.57
CA GLY A 104 21.43 1.67 -12.78
C GLY A 104 20.71 2.73 -13.63
N GLY A 105 20.37 2.40 -14.88
CA GLY A 105 19.68 3.30 -15.80
C GLY A 105 18.17 3.37 -15.57
N ASP A 106 17.51 4.34 -16.20
CA ASP A 106 16.05 4.47 -16.17
C ASP A 106 15.35 3.39 -17.02
N ASN A 107 14.06 3.18 -16.74
CA ASN A 107 13.20 2.32 -17.54
C ASN A 107 12.90 2.96 -18.90
N ASP A 108 13.46 2.39 -19.96
CA ASP A 108 13.32 2.83 -21.35
C ASP A 108 12.37 1.94 -22.19
N LEU A 109 11.54 1.10 -21.55
CA LEU A 109 10.77 0.06 -22.25
C LEU A 109 9.82 0.64 -23.31
N LEU A 110 9.10 1.72 -22.98
CA LEU A 110 8.16 2.34 -23.92
C LEU A 110 8.87 2.91 -25.14
N GLU A 111 10.05 3.50 -24.94
CA GLU A 111 10.88 4.03 -26.03
C GLU A 111 11.39 2.90 -26.93
N ARG A 112 11.85 1.79 -26.34
CA ARG A 112 12.28 0.61 -27.11
C ARG A 112 11.16 0.03 -27.95
N LEU A 113 9.97 -0.09 -27.37
CA LEU A 113 8.80 -0.63 -28.06
C LEU A 113 8.36 0.31 -29.19
N ALA A 114 8.28 1.62 -28.95
CA ALA A 114 7.90 2.59 -29.98
C ALA A 114 8.87 2.62 -31.18
N ASN A 115 10.14 2.26 -30.97
CA ASN A 115 11.16 2.23 -32.01
C ASN A 115 11.31 0.85 -32.70
N ASP A 116 10.61 -0.19 -32.24
CA ASP A 116 10.65 -1.51 -32.87
C ASP A 116 9.64 -1.59 -34.02
N PRO A 117 10.06 -1.89 -35.26
CA PRO A 117 9.17 -1.94 -36.42
C PRO A 117 8.10 -3.05 -36.33
N ASN A 118 8.23 -3.99 -35.40
CA ASN A 118 7.24 -5.03 -35.13
C ASN A 118 6.12 -4.55 -34.20
N ILE A 119 6.25 -3.37 -33.60
CA ILE A 119 5.26 -2.77 -32.70
C ILE A 119 4.41 -1.76 -33.48
N PRO A 120 3.09 -1.96 -33.60
CA PRO A 120 2.21 -1.10 -34.39
C PRO A 120 1.73 0.16 -33.62
N PHE A 121 2.44 0.55 -32.57
CA PHE A 121 2.05 1.62 -31.66
C PHE A 121 3.10 2.72 -31.62
N SER A 122 2.64 3.96 -31.68
CA SER A 122 3.49 5.11 -31.37
C SER A 122 3.79 5.17 -29.87
N LEU A 123 4.82 5.95 -29.51
CA LEU A 123 5.09 6.26 -28.11
C LEU A 123 3.87 6.87 -27.42
N THR A 124 3.13 7.74 -28.12
CA THR A 124 1.91 8.36 -27.62
C THR A 124 0.81 7.33 -27.33
N ASP A 125 0.58 6.38 -28.23
CA ASP A 125 -0.38 5.28 -28.00
C ASP A 125 -0.01 4.50 -26.74
N LEU A 126 1.27 4.14 -26.62
CA LEU A 126 1.78 3.40 -25.46
C LEU A 126 1.62 4.22 -24.17
N THR A 127 1.97 5.51 -24.14
CA THR A 127 1.80 6.35 -22.95
C THR A 127 0.35 6.44 -22.50
N VAL A 128 -0.60 6.55 -23.43
CA VAL A 128 -2.04 6.59 -23.11
C VAL A 128 -2.50 5.26 -22.49
N MET A 129 -2.04 4.13 -23.02
CA MET A 129 -2.33 2.79 -22.45
C MET A 129 -1.74 2.61 -21.05
N MET A 130 -0.67 3.34 -20.74
CA MET A 130 0.04 3.32 -19.45
C MET A 130 -0.53 4.32 -18.43
N ASN A 131 -1.78 4.76 -18.59
CA ASN A 131 -2.42 5.64 -17.61
C ASN A 131 -2.59 4.89 -16.26
N PRO A 132 -1.93 5.33 -15.16
CA PRO A 132 -1.95 4.60 -13.90
C PRO A 132 -3.34 4.42 -13.30
N ARG A 133 -4.26 5.34 -13.58
CA ARG A 133 -5.65 5.28 -13.10
C ARG A 133 -6.41 4.07 -13.65
N ALA A 134 -6.00 3.52 -14.79
CA ALA A 134 -6.59 2.31 -15.34
C ALA A 134 -6.18 1.04 -14.57
N PHE A 135 -5.11 1.10 -13.77
CA PHE A 135 -4.52 -0.06 -13.08
C PHE A 135 -4.87 -0.12 -11.59
N THR A 136 -5.82 0.70 -11.12
CA THR A 136 -6.22 0.72 -9.69
C THR A 136 -7.35 -0.25 -9.37
N GLY A 137 -7.85 -1.02 -10.35
CA GLY A 137 -8.98 -1.93 -10.17
C GLY A 137 -10.18 -1.25 -9.51
N ARG A 138 -10.67 -1.82 -8.41
CA ARG A 138 -11.78 -1.26 -7.61
C ARG A 138 -11.33 -0.44 -6.39
N ALA A 139 -10.05 -0.12 -6.24
CA ALA A 139 -9.52 0.48 -5.01
C ALA A 139 -10.34 1.70 -4.53
N GLY A 140 -10.65 2.64 -5.43
CA GLY A 140 -11.44 3.83 -5.07
C GLY A 140 -12.91 3.53 -4.71
N ASN A 141 -13.50 2.44 -5.23
CA ASN A 141 -14.84 2.01 -4.83
C ASN A 141 -14.80 1.27 -3.49
N GLN A 142 -13.82 0.38 -3.31
CA GLN A 142 -13.64 -0.37 -2.06
C GLN A 142 -13.41 0.56 -0.86
N VAL A 143 -12.60 1.62 -1.03
CA VAL A 143 -12.40 2.63 0.02
C VAL A 143 -13.70 3.33 0.37
N ARG A 144 -14.47 3.79 -0.63
CA ARG A 144 -15.74 4.48 -0.38
C ARG A 144 -16.78 3.57 0.26
N GLU A 145 -16.90 2.34 -0.21
CA GLU A 145 -17.80 1.32 0.33
C GLU A 145 -17.45 1.02 1.79
N PHE A 146 -16.17 0.78 2.10
CA PHE A 146 -15.70 0.50 3.46
C PHE A 146 -15.92 1.67 4.42
N LEU A 147 -15.56 2.89 4.00
CA LEU A 147 -15.76 4.08 4.83
C LEU A 147 -17.24 4.30 5.16
N ALA A 148 -18.14 4.11 4.20
CA ALA A 148 -19.57 4.32 4.40
C ALA A 148 -20.25 3.18 5.18
N ALA A 149 -19.88 1.93 4.92
CA ALA A 149 -20.58 0.77 5.46
C ALA A 149 -20.06 0.30 6.82
N GLU A 150 -18.77 0.50 7.10
CA GLU A 150 -18.12 -0.04 8.31
C GLU A 150 -17.61 1.07 9.23
N VAL A 151 -16.94 2.10 8.69
CA VAL A 151 -16.32 3.14 9.51
C VAL A 151 -17.34 4.16 10.01
N GLN A 152 -18.17 4.72 9.12
CA GLN A 152 -19.13 5.75 9.51
C GLN A 152 -20.11 5.28 10.60
N PRO A 153 -20.69 4.06 10.55
CA PRO A 153 -21.57 3.60 11.61
C PRO A 153 -20.89 3.48 12.98
N LEU A 154 -19.59 3.16 13.01
CA LEU A 154 -18.81 3.13 14.25
C LEU A 154 -18.58 4.54 14.80
N LEU A 155 -18.32 5.52 13.93
CA LEU A 155 -18.17 6.92 14.34
C LEU A 155 -19.51 7.50 14.83
N ASP A 156 -20.61 7.19 14.16
CA ASP A 156 -21.95 7.64 14.54
C ASP A 156 -22.39 7.07 15.89
N ALA A 157 -21.95 5.85 16.23
CA ALA A 157 -22.20 5.21 17.53
C ALA A 157 -21.37 5.81 18.68
N HIS A 158 -20.29 6.53 18.36
CA HIS A 158 -19.35 7.12 19.31
C HIS A 158 -19.04 8.60 18.95
N PRO A 159 -20.05 9.48 18.99
CA PRO A 159 -19.89 10.88 18.53
C PRO A 159 -18.81 11.64 19.33
N GLU A 160 -18.63 11.33 20.61
CA GLU A 160 -17.57 11.88 21.45
C GLU A 160 -16.15 11.52 21.00
N ALA A 161 -15.97 10.38 20.31
CA ALA A 161 -14.68 9.97 19.75
C ALA A 161 -14.37 10.67 18.42
N ALA A 162 -15.37 11.31 17.80
CA ALA A 162 -15.22 12.09 16.57
C ALA A 162 -14.87 13.56 16.84
N GLU A 163 -14.94 14.04 18.09
CA GLU A 163 -14.46 15.35 18.49
C GLU A 163 -12.92 15.34 18.51
N THR A 164 -12.31 15.81 17.43
CA THR A 164 -10.85 15.87 17.29
C THR A 164 -10.29 17.09 18.01
N ASP A 165 -9.90 16.92 19.27
CA ASP A 165 -8.89 17.78 19.87
C ASP A 165 -7.54 17.47 19.20
N THR A 166 -6.87 18.52 18.71
CA THR A 166 -5.51 18.39 18.16
C THR A 166 -4.57 17.86 19.24
N VAL A 167 -4.00 16.67 19.02
CA VAL A 167 -3.07 16.06 20.00
C VAL A 167 -1.72 16.77 19.93
N GLU A 168 -1.42 17.58 20.94
CA GLU A 168 -0.09 18.15 21.15
C GLU A 168 0.85 17.10 21.78
N LEU A 169 1.76 16.55 20.97
CA LEU A 169 2.91 15.83 21.50
C LEU A 169 3.97 16.84 21.95
N ARG A 170 4.17 16.95 23.26
CA ARG A 170 5.31 17.68 23.84
C ARG A 170 6.49 16.74 23.92
N VAL A 171 7.46 16.91 23.03
CA VAL A 171 8.76 16.23 23.05
C VAL A 171 9.72 16.97 23.98
#